data_AF-V9H7F0-F1
#
_entry.id   AF-V9H7F0-F1
#
_cell.length_a   1.000
_cell.length_b   1.000
_cell.length_c   1.000
_cell.angle_alpha   90.00
_cell.angle_beta   90.00
_cell.angle_gamma   90.00
#
_symmetry.space_group_name_H-M   'P 1'
#
loop_
_entity.id
_entity.type
_entity.pdbx_description
1 polymer ?
#
loop_
_entity_poly.entity_id
_entity_poly.type
_entity_poly.pdbx_seq_one_letter_code
_entity_poly.pdbx_strand_id
1 'polypeptide(L)'
;MFKPTIPEKPESKPIYDSVRQVKTFEKVVACVQSSKKSCNCYTEQATKIPEIPFDLCLKYVKDGLPFDPYREQTQYHQLQEELPDEQTEVFTENNTDAVEVAQVKK
;
A
#
# COMPACT_ATOMS: atom_id res chain seq x y z
N MET A 1 26.80 -5.09 -32.46
CA MET A 1 26.60 -5.06 -31.00
C MET A 1 25.69 -3.91 -30.65
N PHE A 2 24.61 -4.14 -29.89
CA PHE A 2 23.75 -3.06 -29.37
C PHE A 2 24.51 -2.30 -28.28
N LYS A 3 24.81 -1.02 -28.54
CA LYS A 3 25.44 -0.13 -27.56
C LYS A 3 24.36 0.49 -26.65
N PRO A 4 24.63 0.64 -25.35
CA PRO A 4 23.75 1.39 -24.47
C PRO A 4 23.55 2.83 -24.97
N THR A 5 22.33 3.34 -24.89
CA THR A 5 22.03 4.76 -25.20
C THR A 5 22.59 5.69 -24.13
N ILE A 6 22.67 5.21 -22.88
CA ILE A 6 23.31 5.87 -21.75
C ILE A 6 24.56 5.06 -21.39
N PRO A 7 25.78 5.62 -21.50
CA PRO A 7 27.04 4.88 -21.39
C PRO A 7 27.19 4.05 -20.10
N GLU A 8 26.70 4.56 -18.97
CA GLU A 8 26.83 3.93 -17.65
C GLU A 8 25.67 2.98 -17.31
N LYS A 9 24.67 2.86 -18.19
CA LYS A 9 23.44 2.09 -17.95
C LYS A 9 23.30 0.98 -18.98
N PRO A 10 23.84 -0.24 -18.73
CA PRO A 10 23.77 -1.35 -19.68
C PRO A 10 22.34 -1.75 -20.06
N GLU A 11 21.36 -1.46 -19.21
CA GLU A 11 19.92 -1.65 -19.47
C GLU A 11 19.36 -0.66 -20.51
N SER A 12 20.10 0.37 -20.91
CA SER A 12 19.69 1.31 -21.96
C SER A 12 20.00 0.83 -23.38
N LYS A 13 20.36 -0.45 -23.58
CA LYS A 13 20.53 -1.01 -24.92
C LYS A 13 19.16 -1.13 -25.62
N PRO A 14 19.05 -0.76 -26.92
CA PRO A 14 17.78 -0.83 -27.66
C PRO A 14 17.12 -2.21 -27.69
N ILE A 15 17.90 -3.30 -27.52
CA ILE A 15 17.36 -4.66 -27.47
C ILE A 15 16.40 -4.89 -26.29
N TYR A 16 16.45 -4.04 -25.25
CA TYR A 16 15.60 -4.13 -24.07
C TYR A 16 14.40 -3.18 -24.11
N ASP A 17 14.18 -2.44 -25.20
CA ASP A 17 13.12 -1.41 -25.25
C ASP A 17 11.72 -2.00 -25.10
N SER A 18 11.49 -3.23 -25.61
CA SER A 18 10.21 -3.93 -25.47
C SER A 18 9.89 -4.34 -24.03
N VAL A 19 10.91 -4.52 -23.18
CA VAL A 19 10.77 -4.88 -21.76
C VAL A 19 10.87 -3.68 -20.83
N ARG A 20 11.49 -2.57 -21.26
CA ARG A 20 11.62 -1.32 -20.49
C ARG A 20 10.43 -0.38 -20.67
N GLN A 21 9.25 -0.87 -20.37
CA GLN A 21 8.04 -0.05 -20.37
C GLN A 21 7.86 0.64 -19.01
N VAL A 22 7.46 1.92 -19.02
CA VAL A 22 7.13 2.67 -17.79
C VAL A 22 5.83 2.09 -17.23
N LYS A 23 5.92 1.43 -16.07
CA LYS A 23 4.74 0.90 -15.37
C LYS A 23 4.10 1.89 -14.42
N THR A 24 4.90 2.79 -13.85
CA THR A 24 4.47 3.78 -12.86
C THR A 24 5.35 5.01 -12.97
N PHE A 25 4.95 6.09 -12.30
CA PHE A 25 5.64 7.37 -12.30
C PHE A 25 5.70 7.96 -10.89
N GLU A 26 6.40 9.09 -10.73
CA GLU A 26 6.57 9.77 -9.45
C GLU A 26 5.26 10.45 -9.03
N LYS A 27 4.45 9.71 -8.28
CA LYS A 27 3.20 10.19 -7.70
C LYS A 27 3.34 10.47 -6.22
N VAL A 28 2.56 11.45 -5.74
CA VAL A 28 2.53 11.84 -4.33
C VAL A 28 1.71 10.82 -3.56
N VAL A 29 2.30 10.17 -2.56
CA VAL A 29 1.58 9.19 -1.72
C VAL A 29 1.55 9.55 -0.25
N ALA A 30 2.41 10.47 0.18
CA ALA A 30 2.39 10.98 1.54
C ALA A 30 2.94 12.41 1.60
N CYS A 31 2.36 13.23 2.46
CA CYS A 31 2.90 14.53 2.85
C CYS A 31 2.97 14.61 4.37
N VAL A 32 4.04 15.18 4.90
CA VAL A 32 4.29 15.27 6.33
C VAL A 32 4.77 16.67 6.68
N GLN A 33 4.10 17.30 7.65
CA GLN A 33 4.59 18.52 8.28
C GLN A 33 5.46 18.15 9.48
N SER A 34 6.78 18.36 9.37
CA SER A 34 7.73 18.08 10.47
C SER A 34 7.87 19.26 11.44
N SER A 35 7.58 20.48 11.00
CA SER A 35 7.62 21.67 11.87
C SER A 35 6.74 22.80 11.31
N LYS A 36 6.61 23.91 12.07
CA LYS A 36 5.88 25.09 11.60
C LYS A 36 6.39 25.65 10.27
N LYS A 37 7.64 25.35 9.89
CA LYS A 37 8.30 25.84 8.66
C LYS A 37 8.75 24.73 7.71
N SER A 38 8.45 23.46 8.02
CA SER A 38 8.89 22.31 7.21
C SER A 38 7.72 21.39 6.93
N CYS A 39 7.42 21.24 5.64
CA CYS A 39 6.45 20.28 5.12
C CYS A 39 7.04 19.69 3.83
N ASN A 40 7.07 18.36 3.72
CA ASN A 40 7.57 17.67 2.53
C ASN A 40 6.62 16.56 2.10
N CYS A 41 6.58 16.32 0.80
CA CYS A 41 5.82 15.24 0.19
C CYS A 41 6.76 14.21 -0.46
N TYR A 42 6.29 12.96 -0.56
CA TYR A 42 7.09 11.81 -0.91
C TYR A 42 6.40 10.89 -1.90
N THR A 43 7.20 10.22 -2.72
CA THR A 43 6.77 9.16 -3.64
C THR A 43 6.63 7.80 -2.93
N GLU A 44 6.10 6.79 -3.63
CA GLU A 44 6.00 5.40 -3.15
C GLU A 44 7.33 4.81 -2.69
N GLN A 45 8.44 5.31 -3.24
CA GLN A 45 9.80 4.90 -2.87
C GLN A 45 10.43 5.85 -1.85
N ALA A 46 9.61 6.57 -1.08
CA ALA A 46 10.02 7.52 -0.05
C ALA A 46 10.98 8.63 -0.55
N THR A 47 10.98 8.92 -1.85
CA THR A 47 11.80 10.00 -2.42
C THR A 47 11.07 11.33 -2.27
N LYS A 48 11.76 12.37 -1.79
CA LYS A 48 11.18 13.71 -1.65
C LYS A 48 10.84 14.30 -3.03
N ILE A 49 9.66 14.89 -3.14
CA ILE A 49 9.18 15.58 -4.36
C ILE A 49 9.45 17.09 -4.20
N PRO A 50 10.48 17.66 -4.83
CA PRO A 50 10.84 19.08 -4.67
C PRO A 50 9.86 20.04 -5.35
N GLU A 51 9.07 19.58 -6.31
CA GLU A 51 8.12 20.38 -7.10
C GLU A 51 6.89 20.81 -6.27
N ILE A 52 6.66 20.21 -5.10
CA ILE A 52 5.52 20.54 -4.25
C ILE A 52 5.90 21.66 -3.27
N PRO A 53 5.31 22.87 -3.39
CA PRO A 53 5.62 23.96 -2.50
C PRO A 53 5.05 23.72 -1.10
N PHE A 54 5.61 24.42 -0.11
CA PHE A 54 5.22 24.32 1.30
C PHE A 54 3.71 24.48 1.52
N ASP A 55 3.09 25.50 0.91
CA ASP A 55 1.66 25.78 1.08
C ASP A 55 0.78 24.66 0.53
N LEU A 56 1.20 24.01 -0.56
CA LEU A 56 0.47 22.88 -1.13
C LEU A 56 0.63 21.63 -0.28
N CYS A 57 1.84 21.38 0.25
CA CYS A 57 2.08 20.32 1.21
C CYS A 57 1.18 20.49 2.46
N LEU A 58 1.07 21.70 3.00
CA LEU A 58 0.21 21.97 4.15
C LEU A 58 -1.27 21.70 3.84
N LYS A 59 -1.76 22.06 2.65
CA LYS A 59 -3.12 21.72 2.21
C LYS A 59 -3.30 20.21 2.15
N TYR A 60 -2.37 19.47 1.57
CA TYR A 60 -2.45 18.01 1.51
C TYR A 60 -2.40 17.34 2.88
N VAL A 61 -1.62 17.86 3.82
CA VAL A 61 -1.61 17.37 5.20
C VAL A 61 -2.94 17.62 5.90
N LYS A 62 -3.57 18.78 5.66
CA LYS A 62 -4.81 19.18 6.32
C LYS A 62 -6.06 18.54 5.70
N ASP A 63 -6.16 18.56 4.38
CA ASP A 63 -7.35 18.20 3.62
C ASP A 63 -7.25 16.77 3.04
N GLY A 64 -6.05 16.17 3.08
CA GLY A 64 -5.74 14.90 2.43
C GLY A 64 -5.13 15.08 1.04
N LEU A 65 -4.54 13.99 0.53
CA LEU A 65 -4.06 13.95 -0.85
C LEU A 65 -5.23 13.94 -1.84
N PRO A 66 -5.06 14.52 -3.04
CA PRO A 66 -6.06 14.40 -4.08
C PRO A 66 -6.26 12.93 -4.46
N PHE A 67 -7.44 12.63 -5.00
CA PHE A 67 -7.72 11.30 -5.56
C PHE A 67 -6.66 10.93 -6.61
N ASP A 68 -6.06 9.75 -6.47
CA ASP A 68 -5.09 9.20 -7.43
C ASP A 68 -5.84 8.34 -8.47
N PRO A 69 -6.06 8.83 -9.71
CA PRO A 69 -6.78 8.09 -10.73
C PRO A 69 -5.95 6.93 -11.31
N TYR A 70 -4.65 6.86 -10.99
CA TYR A 70 -3.74 5.82 -11.44
C TYR A 70 -3.48 4.77 -10.35
N ARG A 71 -4.17 4.87 -9.20
CA ARG A 71 -4.11 3.85 -8.17
C ARG A 71 -4.81 2.60 -8.69
N GLU A 72 -4.04 1.57 -8.98
CA GLU A 72 -4.59 0.26 -9.30
C GLU A 72 -5.45 -0.22 -8.14
N GLN A 73 -6.67 -0.65 -8.44
CA GLN A 73 -7.47 -1.37 -7.47
C GLN A 73 -6.80 -2.72 -7.29
N THR A 74 -6.07 -2.91 -6.19
CA THR A 74 -5.58 -4.24 -5.83
C THR A 74 -6.78 -5.16 -5.88
N GLN A 75 -6.71 -6.16 -6.75
CA GLN A 75 -7.79 -7.12 -6.98
C GLN A 75 -7.87 -8.05 -5.75
N TYR A 76 -8.36 -7.53 -4.62
CA TYR A 76 -8.69 -8.33 -3.43
C TYR A 76 -9.79 -9.35 -3.72
N HIS A 77 -10.38 -9.31 -4.91
CA HIS A 77 -11.44 -10.20 -5.38
C HIS A 77 -11.00 -11.66 -5.59
N GLN A 78 -9.69 -11.97 -5.61
CA GLN A 78 -9.21 -13.34 -5.86
C GLN A 78 -8.71 -14.11 -4.64
N LEU A 79 -8.74 -13.52 -3.44
CA LEU A 79 -8.34 -14.21 -2.19
C LEU A 79 -9.52 -14.58 -1.29
N GLN A 80 -10.76 -14.28 -1.69
CA GLN A 80 -11.96 -14.63 -0.92
C GLN A 80 -12.72 -15.85 -1.44
N GLU A 81 -12.30 -16.47 -2.55
CA GLU A 81 -13.01 -17.62 -3.15
C GLU A 81 -12.41 -19.01 -2.80
N GLU A 82 -11.40 -19.09 -1.93
CA GLU A 82 -10.85 -20.38 -1.47
C GLU A 82 -10.90 -20.52 0.07
N LEU A 83 -12.11 -20.47 0.64
CA LEU A 83 -12.40 -21.17 1.89
C LEU A 83 -13.24 -22.40 1.51
N PRO A 84 -12.72 -23.63 1.62
CA PRO A 84 -13.53 -24.81 1.35
C PRO A 84 -14.64 -24.96 2.40
N ASP A 85 -15.89 -24.98 1.94
CA ASP A 85 -17.06 -25.44 2.68
C ASP A 85 -16.95 -26.95 2.96
N GLU A 86 -16.64 -27.35 4.20
CA GLU A 86 -17.00 -28.66 4.83
C GLU A 86 -16.38 -28.73 6.26
N GLN A 87 -17.04 -29.01 7.39
CA GLN A 87 -18.31 -29.67 7.70
C GLN A 87 -18.91 -29.06 8.97
N THR A 88 -20.17 -28.66 8.90
CA THR A 88 -21.02 -28.44 10.07
C THR A 88 -21.50 -29.80 10.56
N GLU A 89 -20.72 -30.50 11.39
CA GLU A 89 -21.28 -31.58 12.19
C GLU A 89 -21.88 -31.01 13.48
N VAL A 90 -23.20 -30.98 13.47
CA VAL A 90 -24.09 -30.74 14.60
C VAL A 90 -23.83 -31.83 15.64
N PHE A 91 -23.03 -31.53 16.66
CA PHE A 91 -23.05 -32.32 17.89
C PHE A 91 -24.28 -31.92 18.69
N THR A 92 -25.34 -32.70 18.51
CA THR A 92 -26.52 -32.70 19.36
C THR A 92 -26.10 -32.99 20.81
N GLU A 93 -26.55 -32.09 21.69
CA GLU A 93 -26.83 -32.23 23.11
C GLU A 93 -26.53 -33.61 23.72
N ASN A 94 -25.60 -33.65 24.69
CA ASN A 94 -25.62 -34.55 25.85
C ASN A 94 -24.51 -34.18 26.84
N ASN A 95 -24.78 -33.24 27.75
CA ASN A 95 -24.53 -33.39 29.19
C ASN A 95 -24.75 -32.05 29.89
N THR A 96 -25.92 -31.92 30.51
CA THR A 96 -26.04 -31.32 31.83
C THR A 96 -24.97 -31.90 32.75
N ASP A 97 -24.03 -31.07 33.21
CA ASP A 97 -23.73 -30.96 34.64
C ASP A 97 -22.70 -29.86 34.94
N ALA A 98 -22.95 -29.19 36.07
CA ALA A 98 -22.08 -28.30 36.82
C ALA A 98 -21.79 -26.89 36.26
N VAL A 99 -22.76 -26.02 36.54
CA VAL A 99 -22.53 -24.67 37.06
C VAL A 99 -21.45 -24.71 38.16
N GLU A 100 -20.33 -23.99 38.00
CA GLU A 100 -19.69 -23.36 39.16
C GLU A 100 -19.01 -22.05 38.78
N VAL A 101 -19.63 -20.97 39.25
CA VAL A 101 -19.12 -19.60 39.23
C VAL A 101 -18.10 -19.49 40.36
N ALA A 102 -16.81 -19.43 40.03
CA ALA A 102 -15.78 -19.06 41.00
C ALA A 102 -15.42 -17.57 40.86
N GLN A 103 -16.18 -16.71 41.55
CA GLN A 103 -15.63 -15.47 42.08
C GLN A 103 -14.83 -15.80 43.35
N VAL A 104 -13.67 -15.15 43.57
CA VAL A 104 -13.25 -14.56 44.87
C VAL A 104 -11.89 -13.83 44.73
N LYS A 105 -11.98 -12.49 44.87
CA LYS A 105 -11.19 -11.55 45.71
C LYS A 105 -9.64 -11.58 45.68
N LYS A 106 -9.06 -10.40 45.44
CA LYS A 106 -8.65 -9.50 46.54
C LYS A 106 -8.63 -8.04 46.09
#